data_AF-A0A4R2T4D4-F1
#
_entry.id   AF-A0A4R2T4D4-F1
#
_cell.length_a   1.000
_cell.length_b   1.000
_cell.length_c   1.000
_cell.angle_alpha   90.00
_cell.angle_beta   90.00
_cell.angle_gamma   90.00
#
_symmetry.space_group_name_H-M   'P 1'
#
loop_
_entity.id
_entity.type
_entity.pdbx_description
1 polymer ?
#
loop_
_entity_poly.entity_id
_entity_poly.type
_entity_poly.pdbx_seq_one_letter_code
_entity_poly.pdbx_strand_id
1 'polypeptide(L)'
;MIYECDAAGAELKAVQAAWRSLAIRWELTWSEKTDLLPQGLEDTSSPPADTEHRMRILVEIGYRLDFADDAELCDWLRCPSALSNFYTPLELMTGGIADLRRFRLLVEQGGAA
;
A
#
# COMPACT_ATOMS: atom_id res chain seq x y z
N MET A 1 29.65 7.00 17.54
CA MET A 1 28.39 7.55 16.98
C MET A 1 28.05 6.75 15.72
N ILE A 2 27.66 5.48 15.89
CA ILE A 2 27.32 4.53 14.81
C ILE A 2 26.15 3.68 15.35
N TYR A 3 24.96 4.27 15.44
CA TYR A 3 23.75 3.53 15.85
C TYR A 3 22.51 3.91 15.02
N GLU A 4 22.51 5.06 14.34
CA GLU A 4 21.34 5.52 13.57
C GLU A 4 21.24 4.90 12.15
N CYS A 5 22.37 4.59 11.49
CA CYS A 5 22.34 3.97 10.15
C CYS A 5 21.78 2.53 10.15
N ASP A 6 21.97 1.78 11.24
CA ASP A 6 21.52 0.39 11.31
C ASP A 6 20.01 0.30 11.60
N ALA A 7 19.49 1.22 12.42
CA ALA A 7 18.07 1.33 12.70
C ALA A 7 17.26 1.72 11.46
N ALA A 8 17.70 2.73 10.70
CA ALA A 8 17.01 3.17 9.48
C ALA A 8 16.99 2.06 8.41
N GLY A 9 18.10 1.34 8.23
CA GLY A 9 18.16 0.20 7.32
C GLY A 9 17.27 -0.98 7.76
N ALA A 10 17.16 -1.23 9.06
CA ALA A 10 16.26 -2.26 9.60
C ALA A 10 14.78 -1.88 9.41
N GLU A 11 14.42 -0.62 9.65
CA GLU A 11 13.05 -0.13 9.42
C GLU A 11 12.63 -0.25 7.96
N LEU A 12 13.48 0.18 7.02
CA LEU A 12 13.19 0.07 5.59
C LEU A 12 12.95 -1.40 5.19
N LYS A 13 13.79 -2.33 5.67
CA LYS A 13 13.60 -3.77 5.43
C LYS A 13 12.29 -4.29 5.99
N ALA A 14 11.86 -3.79 7.15
CA ALA A 14 10.58 -4.15 7.75
C ALA A 14 9.40 -3.64 6.91
N VAL A 15 9.47 -2.40 6.41
CA VAL A 15 8.46 -1.83 5.50
C VAL A 15 8.39 -2.63 4.19
N GLN A 16 9.54 -2.96 3.59
CA GLN A 16 9.60 -3.79 2.38
C GLN A 16 9.04 -5.19 2.61
N ALA A 17 9.33 -5.82 3.75
CA ALA A 17 8.76 -7.11 4.11
C ALA A 17 7.23 -7.03 4.29
N ALA A 18 6.74 -6.03 5.01
CA ALA A 18 5.31 -5.79 5.20
C ALA A 18 4.59 -5.55 3.87
N TRP A 19 5.16 -4.73 3.00
CA TRP A 19 4.64 -4.50 1.65
C TRP A 19 4.57 -5.80 0.84
N ARG A 20 5.64 -6.61 0.82
CA ARG A 20 5.63 -7.91 0.12
C ARG A 20 4.55 -8.85 0.64
N SER A 21 4.37 -8.93 1.96
CA SER A 21 3.30 -9.72 2.58
C SER A 21 1.92 -9.23 2.16
N LEU A 22 1.69 -7.91 2.13
CA LEU A 22 0.42 -7.34 1.67
C LEU A 22 0.20 -7.57 0.17
N ALA A 23 1.23 -7.41 -0.65
CA ALA A 23 1.14 -7.65 -2.08
C ALA A 23 0.79 -9.11 -2.41
N ILE A 24 1.22 -10.06 -1.59
CA ILE A 24 0.80 -11.47 -1.67
C ILE A 24 -0.65 -11.63 -1.19
N ARG A 25 -0.99 -11.08 -0.02
CA ARG A 25 -2.34 -11.15 0.56
C ARG A 25 -3.41 -10.56 -0.37
N TRP A 26 -3.09 -9.47 -1.06
CA TRP A 26 -3.96 -8.79 -2.02
C TRP A 26 -3.93 -9.41 -3.42
N GLU A 27 -3.14 -10.47 -3.61
CA GLU A 27 -2.92 -11.14 -4.88
C GLU A 27 -2.55 -10.16 -6.01
N LEU A 28 -1.65 -9.21 -5.74
CA LEU A 28 -1.29 -8.19 -6.72
C LEU A 28 -0.51 -8.81 -7.89
N THR A 29 -1.01 -8.57 -9.09
CA THR A 29 -0.29 -8.80 -10.34
C THR A 29 0.92 -7.87 -10.44
N TRP A 30 1.85 -8.21 -11.33
CA TRP A 30 3.01 -7.36 -11.61
C TRP A 30 2.61 -5.94 -12.06
N SER A 31 1.54 -5.82 -12.85
CA SER A 31 1.03 -4.51 -13.29
C SER A 31 0.54 -3.69 -12.11
N GLU A 32 -0.32 -4.25 -11.26
CA GLU A 32 -0.86 -3.56 -10.09
C GLU A 32 0.26 -3.12 -9.12
N LYS A 33 1.29 -3.95 -8.92
CA LYS A 33 2.47 -3.55 -8.12
C LYS A 33 3.20 -2.36 -8.72
N THR A 34 3.37 -2.35 -10.04
CA THR A 34 4.06 -1.28 -10.76
C THR A 34 3.25 0.01 -10.71
N ASP A 35 1.93 -0.07 -10.86
CA ASP A 35 1.03 1.08 -10.77
C ASP A 35 0.99 1.66 -9.34
N LEU A 36 1.11 0.79 -8.33
CA LEU A 36 1.20 1.19 -6.93
C LEU A 36 2.59 1.71 -6.54
N LEU A 37 3.67 1.31 -7.21
CA LEU A 37 5.03 1.79 -6.93
C LEU A 37 5.76 2.21 -8.23
N PRO A 38 5.33 3.30 -8.88
CA PRO A 38 5.77 3.63 -10.24
C PRO A 38 7.25 4.04 -10.36
N GLN A 39 7.87 4.47 -9.25
CA GLN A 39 9.27 4.92 -9.23
C GLN A 39 10.28 3.83 -8.85
N GLY A 40 9.82 2.58 -8.66
CA GLY A 40 10.70 1.45 -8.38
C GLY A 40 10.08 0.47 -7.39
N LEU A 41 10.30 -0.82 -7.63
CA LEU A 41 9.78 -1.91 -6.81
C LEU A 41 10.61 -2.14 -5.55
N GLU A 42 10.04 -2.94 -4.65
CA GLU A 42 10.55 -3.28 -3.33
C GLU A 42 11.94 -3.94 -3.27
N ASP A 43 12.48 -4.40 -4.40
CA ASP A 43 13.76 -5.16 -4.46
C ASP A 43 15.00 -4.26 -4.46
N THR A 44 14.82 -2.94 -4.43
CA THR A 44 15.94 -1.99 -4.33
C THR A 44 16.40 -1.84 -2.88
N SER A 45 17.70 -1.99 -2.65
CA SER A 45 18.31 -1.84 -1.31
C SER A 45 18.15 -0.44 -0.71
N SER A 46 17.87 0.55 -1.56
CA SER A 46 17.68 1.96 -1.23
C SER A 46 16.71 2.56 -2.25
N PRO A 47 15.38 2.36 -2.10
CA PRO A 47 14.40 2.94 -3.00
C PRO A 47 14.43 4.48 -2.91
N PRO A 48 13.93 5.20 -3.94
CA PRO A 48 13.68 6.63 -3.83
C PRO A 48 12.81 6.96 -2.61
N ALA A 49 13.02 8.11 -1.98
CA ALA A 49 12.27 8.53 -0.79
C ALA A 49 10.75 8.54 -1.02
N ASP A 50 10.31 8.93 -2.22
CA ASP A 50 8.89 8.90 -2.61
C ASP A 50 8.32 7.48 -2.62
N THR A 51 9.10 6.50 -3.11
CA THR A 51 8.72 5.07 -3.10
C THR A 51 8.62 4.54 -1.68
N GLU A 52 9.61 4.82 -0.82
CA GLU A 52 9.54 4.41 0.59
C GLU A 52 8.33 5.01 1.29
N HIS A 53 8.12 6.31 1.12
CA HIS A 53 7.00 7.02 1.73
C HIS A 53 5.66 6.46 1.27
N ARG A 54 5.55 6.13 -0.02
CA ARG A 54 4.36 5.50 -0.59
C ARG A 54 4.13 4.10 -0.03
N MET A 55 5.16 3.26 0.03
CA MET A 55 5.08 1.92 0.64
C MET A 55 4.58 2.00 2.08
N ARG A 56 5.10 2.94 2.88
CA ARG A 56 4.65 3.13 4.28
C ARG A 56 3.16 3.42 4.36
N ILE A 57 2.62 4.28 3.49
CA ILE A 57 1.17 4.58 3.47
C ILE A 57 0.35 3.35 3.03
N LEU A 58 0.80 2.62 2.01
CA LEU A 58 0.12 1.39 1.55
C LEU A 58 0.08 0.32 2.64
N VAL A 59 1.19 0.17 3.39
CA VAL A 59 1.26 -0.73 4.54
C VAL A 59 0.29 -0.31 5.64
N GLU A 60 0.23 0.98 5.95
CA GLU A 60 -0.74 1.53 6.90
C GLU A 60 -2.20 1.27 6.50
N ILE A 61 -2.52 1.39 5.21
CA ILE A 61 -3.84 1.05 4.68
C ILE A 61 -4.11 -0.44 4.88
N GLY A 62 -3.19 -1.31 4.44
CA GLY A 62 -3.40 -2.76 4.48
C GLY A 62 -3.57 -3.36 5.87
N TYR A 63 -2.94 -2.78 6.89
CA TYR A 63 -3.18 -3.19 8.28
C TYR A 63 -4.47 -2.65 8.89
N ARG A 64 -5.13 -1.68 8.23
CA ARG A 64 -6.44 -1.17 8.67
C ARG A 64 -7.60 -1.84 7.95
N LEU A 65 -7.36 -2.49 6.82
CA LEU A 65 -8.37 -3.27 6.12
C LEU A 65 -8.63 -4.57 6.89
N ASP A 66 -9.74 -4.58 7.64
CA ASP A 66 -10.17 -5.68 8.51
C ASP A 66 -11.29 -6.47 7.83
N PHE A 67 -10.90 -7.31 6.87
CA PHE A 67 -11.80 -8.24 6.19
C PHE A 67 -11.72 -9.62 6.84
N ALA A 68 -12.84 -10.35 6.85
CA ALA A 68 -12.93 -11.66 7.48
C ALA A 68 -12.11 -12.73 6.76
N ASP A 69 -11.99 -12.61 5.43
CA ASP A 69 -11.11 -13.44 4.61
C ASP A 69 -10.43 -12.64 3.48
N ASP A 70 -9.34 -13.19 2.96
CA ASP A 70 -8.52 -12.53 1.94
C ASP A 70 -9.19 -12.53 0.55
N ALA A 71 -10.14 -13.43 0.28
CA ALA A 71 -10.84 -13.48 -1.00
C ALA A 71 -11.83 -12.29 -1.11
N GLU A 72 -12.59 -12.02 -0.05
CA GLU A 72 -13.48 -10.87 0.04
C GLU A 72 -12.70 -9.55 -0.07
N LEU A 73 -11.53 -9.46 0.58
CA LEU A 73 -10.63 -8.31 0.44
C LEU A 73 -10.17 -8.13 -1.02
N CYS A 74 -9.73 -9.20 -1.67
CA CYS A 74 -9.26 -9.16 -3.06
C CYS A 74 -10.37 -8.76 -4.04
N ASP A 75 -11.58 -9.24 -3.83
CA ASP A 75 -12.76 -8.86 -4.62
C ASP A 75 -13.11 -7.39 -4.38
N TRP A 76 -13.12 -6.95 -3.11
CA TRP A 76 -13.39 -5.56 -2.76
C TRP A 76 -12.37 -4.60 -3.38
N LEU A 77 -11.07 -4.94 -3.34
CA LEU A 77 -9.99 -4.15 -3.93
C LEU A 77 -10.15 -3.88 -5.43
N ARG A 78 -10.86 -4.78 -6.14
CA ARG A 78 -11.11 -4.74 -7.58
C ARG A 78 -12.56 -4.39 -7.93
N CYS A 79 -13.40 -4.16 -6.93
CA CYS A 79 -14.80 -3.82 -7.11
C CYS A 79 -14.95 -2.29 -7.16
N PRO A 80 -15.44 -1.72 -8.28
CA PRO A 80 -15.70 -0.29 -8.36
C PRO A 80 -16.87 0.11 -7.46
N SER A 81 -16.73 1.22 -6.74
CA SER A 81 -17.76 1.70 -5.81
C SER A 81 -18.29 3.08 -6.21
N ALA A 82 -19.61 3.26 -6.09
CA ALA A 82 -20.25 4.57 -6.32
C ALA A 82 -19.73 5.66 -5.36
N LEU A 83 -19.32 5.26 -4.14
CA LEU A 83 -18.69 6.17 -3.16
C LEU A 83 -17.35 6.73 -3.64
N SER A 84 -16.71 6.00 -4.55
CA SER A 84 -15.41 6.31 -5.13
C SER A 84 -15.52 6.74 -6.59
N ASN A 85 -16.66 7.29 -7.02
CA ASN A 85 -16.88 7.71 -8.41
C ASN A 85 -16.68 6.57 -9.43
N PHE A 86 -17.01 5.34 -9.03
CA PHE A 86 -16.83 4.09 -9.78
C PHE A 86 -15.36 3.68 -10.02
N TYR A 87 -14.41 4.24 -9.29
CA TYR A 87 -13.06 3.70 -9.20
C TYR A 87 -13.01 2.53 -8.20
N THR A 88 -12.15 1.56 -8.51
CA THR A 88 -11.75 0.51 -7.58
C THR A 88 -10.81 1.08 -6.51
N PRO A 89 -10.77 0.47 -5.31
CA PRO A 89 -9.77 0.82 -4.30
C PRO A 89 -8.33 0.82 -4.82
N LEU A 90 -7.96 -0.15 -5.67
CA LEU A 90 -6.62 -0.18 -6.27
C LEU A 90 -6.35 1.05 -7.13
N GLU A 91 -7.29 1.44 -8.01
CA GLU A 91 -7.15 2.65 -8.84
C GLU A 91 -7.06 3.94 -8.01
N LEU A 92 -7.75 4.03 -6.89
CA LEU A 92 -7.62 5.18 -5.99
C LEU A 92 -6.23 5.23 -5.36
N MET A 93 -5.66 4.07 -5.03
CA MET A 93 -4.33 3.97 -4.46
C MET A 93 -3.21 4.22 -5.47
N THR A 94 -3.44 4.03 -6.78
CA THR A 94 -2.44 4.36 -7.83
C THR A 94 -2.30 5.86 -8.09
N GLY A 95 -3.25 6.68 -7.61
CA GLY A 95 -3.19 8.14 -7.66
C GLY A 95 -1.96 8.74 -6.95
N GLY A 96 -1.85 10.07 -6.96
CA GLY A 96 -0.74 10.78 -6.31
C GLY A 96 -0.72 10.58 -4.78
N ILE A 97 0.38 10.94 -4.12
CA ILE A 97 0.53 10.82 -2.65
C ILE A 97 -0.62 11.53 -1.89
N ALA A 98 -1.12 12.66 -2.40
CA ALA A 98 -2.24 13.36 -1.79
C ALA A 98 -3.53 12.52 -1.81
N ASP A 99 -3.81 11.83 -2.91
CA ASP A 99 -5.00 10.99 -3.06
C ASP A 99 -4.88 9.71 -2.26
N LEU A 100 -3.69 9.10 -2.25
CA LEU A 100 -3.40 7.93 -1.41
C LEU A 100 -3.59 8.26 0.09
N ARG A 101 -3.18 9.44 0.55
CA ARG A 101 -3.42 9.90 1.93
C ARG A 101 -4.90 10.12 2.22
N ARG A 102 -5.66 10.69 1.28
CA ARG A 102 -7.12 10.84 1.42
C ARG A 102 -7.80 9.47 1.51
N PHE A 103 -7.37 8.52 0.69
CA PHE A 103 -7.87 7.16 0.74
C PHE A 103 -7.56 6.49 2.10
N ARG A 104 -6.34 6.64 2.62
CA ARG A 104 -6.00 6.19 3.98
C ARG A 104 -6.96 6.76 5.04
N LEU A 105 -7.25 8.06 5.00
CA LEU A 105 -8.19 8.69 5.95
C LEU A 105 -9.61 8.12 5.83
N LEU A 106 -10.04 7.78 4.62
CA LEU A 106 -11.34 7.15 4.40
C LEU A 106 -11.39 5.75 5.00
N VAL A 107 -10.32 4.95 4.84
CA VAL A 107 -10.20 3.63 5.50
C VAL A 107 -10.20 3.78 7.03
N GLU A 108 -9.48 4.76 7.57
CA GLU A 108 -9.45 5.05 9.01
C GLU A 108 -10.83 5.41 9.60
N GLN A 109 -11.73 5.98 8.80
CA GLN A 109 -13.09 6.35 9.21
C GLN A 109 -14.09 5.20 9.09
N GLY A 110 -13.64 4.00 8.71
CA GLY A 110 -14.51 2.85 8.47
C GLY A 110 -15.21 2.86 7.12
N GLY A 111 -14.73 3.65 6.15
CA GLY A 111 -15.26 3.64 4.78
C GLY A 111 -14.92 2.38 3.96
N ALA A 112 -14.20 1.44 4.56
CA ALA A 112 -13.81 0.16 3.98
C ALA A 112 -14.31 -0.99 4.86
N ALA A 113 -15.64 -1.11 4.99
CA ALA A 113 -16.36 -2.26 5.53
C ALA A 113 -17.85 -2.12 5.18
#